data_AF-A0A7Y8NU03-F1
#
_entry.id   AF-A0A7Y8NU03-F1
#
_cell.length_a   1.000
_cell.length_b   1.000
_cell.length_c   1.000
_cell.angle_alpha   90.00
_cell.angle_beta   90.00
_cell.angle_gamma   90.00
#
_symmetry.space_group_name_H-M   'P 1'
#
loop_
_entity.id
_entity.type
_entity.pdbx_description
1 polymer ?
#
loop_
_entity_poly.entity_id
_entity_poly.type
_entity_poly.pdbx_seq_one_letter_code
_entity_poly.pdbx_strand_id
1 'polypeptide(L)'
;MSVETIIFYILGVLIITFGVLTVFTRKIFRAAVFLLFSLIGIAGVYILMDMQFVAALQIVVYVGGIVVLIIFSIFLTHSSGERLAPQRLSRIIRAGILSAIGMLFSIWIITHHFFLPTTARPIEHSVQNIGLQLLSYTSYGYVFPFEVVSVLLLAALVGSIVIAMKIKKQ
;
A
#
# COMPACT_ATOMS: atom_id res chain seq x y z
N MET A 1 2.62 29.77 -1.86
CA MET A 1 2.46 28.32 -1.59
C MET A 1 2.82 28.10 -0.13
N SER A 2 2.00 27.37 0.64
CA SER A 2 2.39 27.02 2.01
C SER A 2 3.52 25.99 2.00
N VAL A 3 4.29 25.90 3.08
CA VAL A 3 5.37 24.92 3.24
C VAL A 3 4.84 23.50 3.08
N GLU A 4 3.65 23.22 3.61
CA GLU A 4 2.96 21.93 3.48
C GLU A 4 2.71 21.55 2.01
N THR A 5 2.28 22.49 1.16
CA THR A 5 2.07 22.23 -0.27
C THR A 5 3.38 21.87 -0.98
N ILE A 6 4.49 22.53 -0.61
CA ILE A 6 5.81 22.24 -1.19
C ILE A 6 6.24 20.82 -0.79
N ILE A 7 6.13 20.47 0.49
CA ILE A 7 6.47 19.13 0.99
C ILE A 7 5.58 18.07 0.32
N PHE A 8 4.28 18.35 0.15
CA PHE A 8 3.35 17.46 -0.55
C PHE A 8 3.81 17.16 -1.98
N TYR A 9 4.19 18.19 -2.76
CA TYR A 9 4.67 17.98 -4.13
C TYR A 9 5.98 17.19 -4.17
N ILE A 10 6.91 17.46 -3.24
CA ILE A 10 8.17 16.70 -3.13
C ILE A 10 7.88 15.23 -2.85
N LEU A 11 7.03 14.92 -1.87
CA LEU A 11 6.62 13.55 -1.56
C LEU A 11 5.87 12.90 -2.73
N GLY A 12 4.98 13.63 -3.39
CA GLY A 12 4.26 13.15 -4.57
C GLY A 12 5.19 12.74 -5.71
N VAL A 13 6.16 13.59 -6.05
CA VAL A 13 7.18 13.28 -7.07
C VAL A 13 8.00 12.07 -6.66
N LEU A 14 8.38 11.97 -5.39
CA LEU A 14 9.14 10.85 -4.85
C LEU A 14 8.36 9.53 -4.97
N ILE A 15 7.09 9.51 -4.55
CA ILE A 15 6.20 8.33 -4.62
C ILE A 15 6.03 7.88 -6.07
N ILE A 16 5.74 8.80 -6.99
CA ILE A 16 5.56 8.49 -8.42
C ILE A 16 6.86 7.94 -9.00
N THR A 17 7.99 8.59 -8.72
CA THR A 17 9.30 8.17 -9.23
C THR A 17 9.63 6.76 -8.78
N PHE A 18 9.52 6.47 -7.48
CA PHE A 18 9.80 5.13 -6.96
C PHE A 18 8.76 4.09 -7.40
N GLY A 19 7.49 4.46 -7.54
CA GLY A 19 6.45 3.60 -8.10
C GLY A 19 6.75 3.19 -9.55
N VAL A 20 7.12 4.16 -10.40
CA VAL A 20 7.56 3.92 -11.78
C VAL A 20 8.80 3.02 -11.80
N LEU A 21 9.84 3.35 -11.02
CA LEU A 21 11.06 2.56 -10.95
C LEU A 21 10.82 1.11 -10.48
N THR A 22 9.86 0.90 -9.59
CA THR A 22 9.43 -0.43 -9.13
C THR A 22 8.91 -1.30 -10.27
N VAL A 23 8.12 -0.73 -11.19
CA VAL A 23 7.52 -1.46 -12.31
C VAL A 23 8.52 -1.69 -13.45
N PHE A 24 9.37 -0.70 -13.74
CA PHE A 24 10.28 -0.76 -14.90
C PHE A 24 11.60 -1.50 -14.61
N THR A 25 11.97 -1.69 -13.34
CA THR A 25 13.21 -2.42 -13.02
C THR A 25 13.09 -3.91 -13.32
N ARG A 26 14.12 -4.47 -13.95
CA ARG A 26 14.17 -5.91 -14.28
C ARG A 26 14.79 -6.78 -13.20
N LYS A 27 15.35 -6.16 -12.14
CA LYS A 27 15.90 -6.86 -10.98
C LYS A 27 14.87 -6.83 -9.86
N ILE A 28 14.39 -8.01 -9.45
CA ILE A 28 13.30 -8.16 -8.49
C ILE A 28 13.66 -7.53 -7.13
N PHE A 29 14.91 -7.73 -6.66
CA PHE A 29 15.38 -7.10 -5.44
C PHE A 29 15.32 -5.57 -5.49
N ARG A 30 15.78 -4.97 -6.60
CA ARG A 30 15.72 -3.51 -6.80
C ARG A 30 14.27 -3.01 -6.85
N ALA A 31 13.35 -3.80 -7.39
CA ALA A 31 11.91 -3.47 -7.40
C ALA A 31 11.39 -3.35 -5.97
N ALA A 32 11.69 -4.34 -5.12
CA ALA A 32 11.22 -4.34 -3.72
C ALA A 32 11.78 -3.16 -2.91
N VAL A 33 13.04 -2.78 -3.13
CA VAL A 33 13.64 -1.60 -2.49
C VAL A 33 12.99 -0.30 -2.97
N PHE A 34 12.67 -0.17 -4.25
CA PHE A 34 11.94 1.01 -4.74
C PHE A 34 10.51 1.07 -4.20
N LEU A 35 9.84 -0.08 -4.09
CA LEU A 35 8.53 -0.16 -3.46
C LEU A 35 8.60 0.35 -2.00
N LEU A 36 9.62 -0.06 -1.25
CA LEU A 36 9.86 0.41 0.12
C LEU A 36 9.86 1.95 0.21
N PHE A 37 10.64 2.63 -0.65
CA PHE A 37 10.70 4.09 -0.65
C PHE A 37 9.38 4.75 -1.04
N SER A 38 8.63 4.15 -1.98
CA SER A 38 7.29 4.63 -2.33
C SER A 38 6.33 4.55 -1.13
N LEU A 39 6.33 3.43 -0.39
CA LEU A 39 5.47 3.26 0.78
C LEU A 39 5.85 4.17 1.96
N ILE A 40 7.14 4.47 2.13
CA ILE A 40 7.60 5.49 3.09
C ILE A 40 7.11 6.89 2.67
N GLY A 41 7.17 7.20 1.37
CA GLY A 41 6.62 8.46 0.85
C GLY A 41 5.13 8.61 1.18
N ILE A 42 4.34 7.55 1.02
CA ILE A 42 2.91 7.52 1.39
C ILE A 42 2.72 7.75 2.90
N ALA A 43 3.55 7.18 3.76
CA ALA A 43 3.52 7.45 5.20
C ALA A 43 3.75 8.95 5.50
N GLY A 44 4.66 9.59 4.77
CA GLY A 44 4.87 11.04 4.84
C GLY A 44 3.64 11.85 4.45
N VAL A 45 2.90 11.42 3.41
CA VAL A 45 1.63 12.05 3.03
C VAL A 45 0.57 11.90 4.13
N TYR A 46 0.50 10.75 4.80
CA TYR A 46 -0.40 10.58 5.95
C TYR A 46 -0.06 11.51 7.12
N ILE A 47 1.23 11.76 7.38
CA ILE A 47 1.65 12.73 8.40
C ILE A 47 1.21 14.15 8.01
N LEU A 48 1.33 14.53 6.73
CA LEU A 48 0.84 15.83 6.24
C LEU A 48 -0.67 15.99 6.36
N MET A 49 -1.42 14.89 6.36
CA MET A 49 -2.88 14.87 6.56
C MET A 49 -3.29 14.77 8.04
N ASP A 50 -2.36 14.93 8.98
CA ASP A 50 -2.56 14.74 10.42
C ASP A 50 -3.06 13.34 10.83
N MET A 51 -2.79 12.33 9.99
CA MET A 51 -3.20 10.94 10.18
C MET A 51 -2.09 10.11 10.82
N GLN A 52 -1.65 10.49 12.02
CA GLN A 52 -0.46 9.94 12.68
C GLN A 52 -0.56 8.43 12.94
N PHE A 53 -1.73 7.94 13.38
CA PHE A 53 -1.95 6.52 13.62
C PHE A 53 -1.84 5.69 12.33
N VAL A 54 -2.44 6.16 11.24
CA VAL A 54 -2.40 5.49 9.94
C VAL A 54 -0.98 5.51 9.35
N ALA A 55 -0.26 6.62 9.53
CA ALA A 55 1.16 6.71 9.16
C ALA A 55 2.01 5.69 9.92
N ALA A 56 1.79 5.53 11.23
CA ALA A 56 2.48 4.53 12.03
C ALA A 56 2.18 3.09 11.56
N LEU A 57 0.91 2.78 11.26
CA LEU A 57 0.54 1.48 10.69
C LEU A 57 1.18 1.24 9.31
N GLN A 58 1.26 2.28 8.47
CA GLN A 58 1.94 2.22 7.17
C GLN A 58 3.40 1.78 7.32
N ILE A 59 4.09 2.35 8.31
CA ILE A 59 5.49 1.99 8.57
C ILE A 59 5.60 0.60 9.18
N VAL A 60 4.82 0.27 10.21
CA VAL A 60 4.95 -1.02 10.92
C VAL A 60 4.51 -2.20 10.04
N VAL A 61 3.34 -2.12 9.41
CA VAL A 61 2.73 -3.24 8.70
C VAL A 61 3.28 -3.35 7.28
N TYR A 62 3.27 -2.26 6.51
CA TYR A 62 3.66 -2.33 5.10
C TYR A 62 5.17 -2.27 4.90
N VAL A 63 5.83 -1.27 5.49
CA VAL A 63 7.29 -1.13 5.35
C VAL A 63 8.02 -2.19 6.19
N GLY A 64 7.64 -2.37 7.45
CA GLY A 64 8.33 -3.24 8.40
C GLY A 64 7.97 -4.73 8.27
N GLY A 65 6.70 -5.05 7.99
CA GLY A 65 6.24 -6.42 7.83
C GLY A 65 6.30 -6.90 6.38
N ILE A 66 5.38 -6.40 5.56
CA ILE A 66 5.11 -6.95 4.22
C ILE A 66 6.33 -6.83 3.29
N VAL A 67 6.89 -5.62 3.14
CA VAL A 67 8.01 -5.42 2.22
C VAL A 67 9.27 -6.16 2.67
N VAL A 68 9.53 -6.20 3.98
CA VAL A 68 10.67 -6.96 4.52
C VAL A 68 10.50 -8.46 4.25
N LEU A 69 9.30 -9.03 4.46
CA LEU A 69 9.01 -10.43 4.12
C LEU A 69 9.15 -10.72 2.62
N ILE A 70 8.73 -9.79 1.76
CA ILE A 70 8.92 -9.87 0.31
C ILE A 70 10.42 -9.90 -0.02
N ILE A 71 11.21 -8.99 0.56
CA ILE A 71 12.66 -8.93 0.34
C ILE A 71 13.33 -10.24 0.79
N PHE A 72 13.00 -10.74 1.97
CA PHE A 72 13.53 -12.02 2.46
C PHE A 72 13.13 -13.20 1.57
N SER A 73 11.88 -13.26 1.12
CA SER A 73 11.40 -14.29 0.20
C SER A 73 12.15 -14.24 -1.15
N ILE A 74 12.41 -13.05 -1.66
CA ILE A 74 13.21 -12.84 -2.88
C ILE A 74 14.65 -13.29 -2.66
N PHE A 75 15.25 -13.03 -1.50
CA PHE A 75 16.61 -13.46 -1.17
C PHE A 75 16.73 -14.99 -1.04
N LEU A 76 15.76 -15.66 -0.43
CA LEU A 76 15.73 -17.12 -0.30
C LEU A 76 15.50 -17.83 -1.64
N THR A 77 14.86 -17.15 -2.58
CA THR A 77 14.66 -17.66 -3.93
C THR A 77 15.92 -17.40 -4.75
N HIS A 78 16.56 -18.45 -5.26
CA HIS A 78 17.87 -18.45 -5.95
C HIS A 78 17.97 -17.62 -7.26
N SER A 79 17.01 -16.73 -7.54
CA SER A 79 16.86 -15.90 -8.74
C SER A 79 16.92 -14.38 -8.44
N SER A 80 17.29 -13.97 -7.21
CA SER A 80 17.31 -12.55 -6.79
C SER A 80 18.18 -11.63 -7.66
N GLY A 81 19.13 -12.21 -8.41
CA GLY A 81 20.05 -11.52 -9.32
C GLY A 81 19.75 -11.66 -10.81
N GLU A 82 18.84 -12.56 -11.21
CA GLU A 82 18.53 -12.76 -12.63
C GLU A 82 17.66 -11.61 -13.16
N ARG A 83 17.96 -11.17 -14.38
CA ARG A 83 17.13 -10.17 -15.04
C ARG A 83 15.87 -10.85 -15.56
N LEU A 84 14.71 -10.30 -15.21
CA LEU A 84 13.45 -10.72 -15.81
C LEU A 84 13.53 -10.66 -17.34
N ALA A 85 12.98 -11.70 -17.99
CA ALA A 85 12.92 -11.79 -19.45
C ALA A 85 12.21 -10.55 -20.04
N PRO A 86 12.69 -10.04 -21.19
CA PRO A 86 12.07 -8.89 -21.83
C PRO A 86 10.61 -9.20 -22.20
N GLN A 87 9.71 -8.30 -21.84
CA GLN A 87 8.30 -8.43 -22.18
C GLN A 87 8.08 -8.14 -23.67
N ARG A 88 7.14 -8.86 -24.30
CA ARG A 88 6.75 -8.59 -25.69
C ARG A 88 6.21 -7.17 -25.81
N LEU A 89 6.61 -6.45 -26.86
CA LEU A 89 6.19 -5.06 -27.09
C LEU A 89 4.66 -4.91 -27.13
N SER A 90 3.96 -5.88 -27.71
CA SER A 90 2.50 -5.91 -27.74
C SER A 90 1.86 -5.96 -26.34
N ARG A 91 2.50 -6.62 -25.36
CA ARG A 91 2.03 -6.65 -23.97
C ARG A 91 2.27 -5.31 -23.28
N ILE A 92 3.41 -4.68 -23.54
CA ILE A 92 3.74 -3.35 -23.00
C ILE A 92 2.75 -2.31 -23.52
N ILE A 93 2.45 -2.33 -24.81
CA ILE A 93 1.48 -1.42 -25.43
C ILE A 93 0.09 -1.63 -24.83
N ARG A 94 -0.40 -2.88 -24.72
CA ARG A 94 -1.69 -3.17 -24.10
C ARG A 94 -1.76 -2.71 -22.64
N ALA A 95 -0.70 -2.94 -21.86
CA ALA A 95 -0.62 -2.48 -20.48
C ALA A 95 -0.61 -0.94 -20.40
N GLY A 96 0.10 -0.27 -21.31
CA GLY A 96 0.15 1.19 -21.40
C GLY A 96 -1.19 1.82 -21.79
N ILE A 97 -1.92 1.21 -22.72
CA ILE A 97 -3.28 1.65 -23.07
C ILE A 97 -4.20 1.50 -21.86
N LEU A 98 -4.14 0.35 -21.17
CA LEU A 98 -5.00 0.10 -20.02
C LEU A 98 -4.68 1.04 -18.84
N SER A 99 -3.41 1.31 -18.56
CA SER A 99 -3.03 2.28 -17.53
C SER A 99 -3.42 3.71 -17.90
N ALA A 100 -3.32 4.09 -19.18
CA ALA A 100 -3.78 5.39 -19.65
C ALA A 100 -5.30 5.56 -19.50
N ILE A 101 -6.09 4.52 -19.81
CA ILE A 101 -7.54 4.53 -19.58
C ILE A 101 -7.85 4.72 -18.09
N GLY A 102 -7.16 3.98 -17.20
CA GLY A 102 -7.32 4.13 -15.75
C GLY A 102 -6.94 5.52 -15.24
N MET A 103 -5.88 6.12 -15.80
CA MET A 103 -5.48 7.50 -15.47
C MET A 103 -6.53 8.52 -15.93
N LEU A 104 -7.03 8.39 -17.17
CA LEU A 104 -8.09 9.26 -17.70
C LEU A 104 -9.37 9.15 -16.88
N PHE A 105 -9.75 7.93 -16.49
CA PHE A 105 -10.91 7.69 -15.64
C PHE A 105 -10.74 8.34 -14.25
N SER A 106 -9.56 8.24 -13.66
CA SER A 106 -9.25 8.88 -12.38
C SER A 106 -9.32 10.41 -12.47
N ILE A 107 -8.75 10.99 -13.54
CA ILE A 107 -8.82 12.45 -13.80
C ILE A 107 -10.29 12.87 -13.97
N TRP A 108 -11.06 12.11 -14.75
CA TRP A 108 -12.48 12.39 -14.98
C TRP A 108 -13.27 12.44 -13.67
N ILE A 109 -13.06 11.46 -12.77
CA ILE A 109 -13.70 11.46 -11.44
C ILE A 109 -13.30 12.71 -10.65
N ILE A 110 -12.00 13.04 -10.60
CA ILE A 110 -11.50 14.18 -9.81
C ILE A 110 -12.06 15.51 -10.34
N THR A 111 -12.20 15.67 -11.66
CA THR A 111 -12.67 16.93 -12.25
C THR A 111 -14.19 17.06 -12.26
N HIS A 112 -14.94 15.96 -12.31
CA HIS A 112 -16.40 15.99 -12.34
C HIS A 112 -17.05 15.90 -10.96
N HIS A 113 -16.34 15.41 -9.94
CA HIS A 113 -16.88 15.35 -8.59
C HIS A 113 -16.49 16.59 -7.79
N PHE A 114 -17.47 17.40 -7.43
CA PHE A 114 -17.26 18.55 -6.55
C PHE A 114 -17.03 18.06 -5.12
N PHE A 115 -15.79 18.10 -4.68
CA PHE A 115 -15.45 17.93 -3.27
C PHE A 115 -15.90 19.17 -2.51
N LEU A 116 -17.05 19.10 -1.85
CA LEU A 116 -17.52 20.14 -0.94
C LEU A 116 -16.51 20.24 0.21
N PRO A 117 -15.85 21.40 0.43
CA PRO A 117 -15.02 21.58 1.60
C PRO A 117 -15.92 21.50 2.83
N THR A 118 -15.79 20.41 3.58
CA THR A 118 -16.49 20.22 4.84
C THR A 118 -16.02 21.28 5.83
N THR A 119 -16.93 22.15 6.24
CA THR A 119 -16.75 23.11 7.35
C THR A 119 -17.08 22.50 8.71
N ALA A 120 -17.39 21.20 8.76
CA ALA A 120 -17.58 20.49 10.02
C ALA A 120 -16.29 20.56 10.84
N ARG A 121 -16.45 20.61 12.17
CA ARG A 121 -15.32 20.62 13.09
C ARG A 121 -14.33 19.51 12.71
N PRO A 122 -13.02 19.78 12.73
CA PRO A 122 -12.02 18.73 12.51
C PRO A 122 -12.35 17.57 13.44
N ILE A 123 -12.57 16.39 12.87
CA ILE A 123 -12.73 15.18 13.66
C ILE A 123 -11.38 14.94 14.30
N GLU A 124 -11.29 14.97 15.63
CA GLU A 124 -10.04 14.60 16.31
C GLU A 124 -9.66 13.17 15.91
N HIS A 125 -8.51 13.03 15.26
CA HIS A 125 -7.91 11.76 14.87
C HIS A 125 -7.31 11.04 16.10
N SER A 126 -8.13 10.83 17.12
CA SER A 126 -7.74 10.16 18.35
C SER A 126 -7.72 8.64 18.17
N VAL A 127 -6.61 8.01 18.57
CA VAL A 127 -6.47 6.54 18.61
C VAL A 127 -7.57 5.91 19.48
N GLN A 128 -8.01 6.61 20.53
CA GLN A 128 -9.12 6.15 21.37
C GLN A 128 -10.42 6.04 20.58
N ASN A 129 -10.74 7.04 19.75
CA ASN A 129 -11.96 7.02 18.93
C ASN A 129 -11.93 5.88 17.91
N ILE A 130 -10.77 5.61 17.32
CA ILE A 130 -10.58 4.47 16.41
C ILE A 130 -10.85 3.16 17.16
N GLY A 131 -10.28 2.98 18.35
CA GLY A 131 -10.50 1.79 19.18
C GLY A 131 -11.96 1.60 19.58
N LEU A 132 -12.65 2.67 19.97
CA LEU A 132 -14.08 2.64 20.30
C LEU A 132 -14.93 2.29 19.09
N GLN A 133 -14.60 2.81 17.90
CA GLN A 133 -15.31 2.48 16.66
C GLN A 133 -15.12 1.01 16.25
N LEU A 134 -13.94 0.43 16.47
CA LEU A 134 -13.67 -0.99 16.20
C LEU A 134 -14.50 -1.94 17.09
N LEU A 135 -14.86 -1.51 18.31
CA LEU A 135 -15.64 -2.31 19.25
C LEU A 135 -17.14 -1.93 19.27
N SER A 136 -17.54 -0.93 18.49
CA SER A 136 -18.92 -0.42 18.51
C SER A 136 -19.87 -1.31 17.71
N TYR A 137 -21.03 -1.61 18.30
CA TYR A 137 -22.16 -2.32 17.67
C TYR A 137 -23.17 -1.38 16.99
N THR A 138 -22.89 -0.08 16.95
CA THR A 138 -23.79 0.91 16.30
C THR A 138 -23.75 0.78 14.77
N SER A 139 -24.70 1.42 14.06
CA SER A 139 -24.72 1.43 12.59
C SER A 139 -23.46 2.03 11.94
N TYR A 140 -22.66 2.79 12.69
CA TYR A 140 -21.39 3.37 12.25
C TYR A 140 -20.16 2.68 12.88
N GLY A 141 -20.37 1.59 13.62
CA GLY A 141 -19.33 0.79 14.23
C GLY A 141 -18.75 -0.26 13.29
N TYR A 142 -17.53 -0.70 13.58
CA TYR A 142 -16.75 -1.64 12.77
C TYR A 142 -16.54 -3.00 13.44
N VAL A 143 -17.36 -3.37 14.45
CA VAL A 143 -17.22 -4.64 15.17
C VAL A 143 -17.32 -5.87 14.26
N PHE A 144 -18.21 -5.83 13.27
CA PHE A 144 -18.38 -6.95 12.34
C PHE A 144 -17.18 -7.10 11.38
N PRO A 145 -16.72 -6.04 10.68
CA PRO A 145 -15.45 -6.10 9.94
C PRO A 145 -14.26 -6.51 10.79
N PHE A 146 -14.17 -6.05 12.05
CA PHE A 146 -13.10 -6.42 12.98
C PHE A 146 -13.07 -7.94 13.23
N GLU A 147 -14.23 -8.55 13.50
CA GLU A 147 -14.33 -10.00 13.70
C GLU A 147 -14.05 -10.80 12.43
N VAL A 148 -14.51 -10.31 11.27
CA VAL A 148 -14.20 -10.98 9.99
C VAL A 148 -12.69 -10.94 9.71
N VAL A 149 -12.01 -9.83 10.00
CA VAL A 149 -10.56 -9.72 9.85
C VAL A 149 -9.81 -10.61 10.84
N SER A 150 -10.30 -10.77 12.08
CA SER A 150 -9.66 -11.67 13.06
C SER A 150 -9.67 -13.13 12.57
N VAL A 151 -10.81 -13.61 12.07
CA VAL A 151 -10.95 -14.96 11.49
C VAL A 151 -10.13 -15.09 10.20
N LEU A 152 -10.08 -14.05 9.36
CA LEU A 152 -9.25 -14.03 8.16
C LEU A 152 -7.75 -14.18 8.51
N LEU A 153 -7.27 -13.47 9.54
CA LEU A 153 -5.88 -13.57 9.98
C LEU A 153 -5.56 -14.95 10.59
N LEU A 154 -6.49 -15.52 11.34
CA LEU A 154 -6.37 -16.89 11.84
C LEU A 154 -6.26 -17.90 10.67
N ALA A 155 -7.14 -17.79 9.68
CA ALA A 155 -7.13 -18.65 8.50
C ALA A 155 -5.85 -18.48 7.68
N ALA A 156 -5.37 -17.24 7.50
CA ALA A 156 -4.13 -16.94 6.79
C ALA A 156 -2.90 -17.54 7.51
N LEU A 157 -2.86 -17.47 8.85
CA LEU A 157 -1.80 -18.08 9.65
C LEU A 157 -1.79 -19.60 9.50
N VAL A 158 -2.94 -20.26 9.71
CA VAL A 158 -3.06 -21.72 9.56
C VAL A 158 -2.70 -22.15 8.14
N GLY A 159 -3.21 -21.46 7.12
CA GLY A 159 -2.90 -21.74 5.71
C GLY A 159 -1.42 -21.60 5.40
N SER A 160 -0.77 -20.54 5.90
CA SER A 160 0.67 -20.32 5.71
C SER A 160 1.51 -21.40 6.37
N ILE A 161 1.13 -21.85 7.57
CA ILE A 161 1.81 -22.94 8.28
C ILE A 161 1.69 -24.26 7.51
N VAL A 162 0.47 -24.64 7.09
CA VAL A 162 0.23 -25.90 6.36
C VAL A 162 1.01 -25.95 5.06
N ILE A 163 1.11 -24.84 4.31
CA ILE A 163 1.89 -24.76 3.07
C ILE A 163 3.40 -24.86 3.35
N ALA A 164 3.89 -24.21 4.42
CA ALA A 164 5.31 -24.21 4.76
C ALA A 164 5.78 -25.56 5.34
N MET A 165 4.88 -26.35 5.92
CA MET A 165 5.21 -27.66 6.48
C MET A 165 5.55 -28.67 5.38
N LYS A 166 6.79 -29.16 5.40
CA LYS A 166 7.23 -30.24 4.52
C LYS A 166 6.73 -31.58 5.07
N ILE A 167 5.69 -32.15 4.48
CA ILE A 167 5.22 -33.49 4.84
C ILE A 167 6.28 -34.50 4.39
N LYS A 168 7.02 -35.08 5.35
CA LYS A 168 7.97 -36.16 5.08
C LYS A 168 7.15 -37.40 4.73
N LYS A 169 7.10 -37.73 3.44
CA LYS A 169 6.49 -38.97 2.95
C LYS A 169 7.32 -40.13 3.53
N GLN A 170 6.70 -40.93 4.40
CA GLN A 170 7.25 -42.21 4.85
C GLN A 170 7.26 -43.21 3.68
#